data_AF-A0A522YKN9-F1
#
_entry.id   AF-A0A522YKN9-F1
#
_cell.length_a   1.000
_cell.length_b   1.000
_cell.length_c   1.000
_cell.angle_alpha   90.00
_cell.angle_beta   90.00
_cell.angle_gamma   90.00
#
_symmetry.space_group_name_H-M   'P 1'
#
loop_
_entity.id
_entity.type
_entity.pdbx_description
1 polymer ?
#
loop_
_entity_poly.entity_id
_entity_poly.type
_entity_poly.pdbx_seq_one_letter_code
_entity_poly.pdbx_strand_id
1 'polypeptide(L)'
;GGSSDIIKKAMVDLHAELEKGKRPGRMILQVHDELVFEVPKKDASALAAWAKDMMERALPLKVPVVVDVKAGANWDEMEPLP
;
A
#
# COMPACT_ATOMS: atom_id res chain seq x y z
N GLY A 1 17.52 10.02 -7.36
CA GLY A 1 17.34 9.11 -8.51
C GLY A 1 16.66 7.85 -8.05
N GLY A 2 17.42 6.80 -7.69
CA GLY A 2 16.88 5.43 -7.56
C GLY A 2 15.69 5.18 -6.63
N SER A 3 15.71 5.64 -5.38
CA SER A 3 14.67 5.27 -4.40
C SER A 3 13.28 5.81 -4.74
N SER A 4 13.21 7.04 -5.28
CA SER A 4 11.93 7.66 -5.70
C SER A 4 11.33 6.94 -6.90
N ASP A 5 12.14 6.46 -7.83
CA ASP A 5 11.67 5.77 -9.04
C ASP A 5 11.10 4.39 -8.71
N ILE A 6 11.67 3.70 -7.71
CA ILE A 6 11.19 2.41 -7.21
C ILE A 6 9.79 2.55 -6.61
N ILE A 7 9.63 3.51 -5.69
CA ILE A 7 8.37 3.77 -5.01
C ILE A 7 7.30 4.18 -6.02
N LYS A 8 7.63 5.05 -6.98
CA LYS A 8 6.72 5.44 -8.07
C LYS A 8 6.25 4.24 -8.89
N LYS A 9 7.14 3.29 -9.23
CA LYS A 9 6.76 2.07 -9.95
C LYS A 9 5.78 1.22 -9.14
N ALA A 10 6.06 1.00 -7.86
CA ALA A 10 5.19 0.26 -6.95
C ALA A 10 3.79 0.89 -6.88
N MET A 11 3.73 2.21 -6.78
CA MET A 11 2.49 2.97 -6.69
C MET A 11 1.66 2.86 -7.97
N VAL A 12 2.29 2.94 -9.14
CA VAL A 12 1.60 2.77 -10.44
C VAL A 12 1.03 1.35 -10.57
N ASP A 13 1.82 0.33 -10.23
CA ASP A 13 1.38 -1.07 -10.33
C ASP A 13 0.22 -1.36 -9.37
N LEU A 14 0.30 -0.88 -8.13
CA LEU A 14 -0.75 -1.03 -7.13
C LEU A 14 -2.02 -0.31 -7.57
N HIS A 15 -1.91 0.92 -8.09
CA HIS A 15 -3.05 1.66 -8.62
C HIS A 15 -3.72 0.92 -9.77
N ALA A 16 -2.94 0.41 -10.73
CA ALA A 16 -3.47 -0.37 -11.86
C ALA A 16 -4.19 -1.65 -11.41
N GLU A 17 -3.74 -2.31 -10.33
CA GLU A 17 -4.44 -3.47 -9.76
C GLU A 17 -5.73 -3.09 -9.03
N LEU A 18 -5.78 -1.92 -8.36
CA LEU A 18 -7.01 -1.43 -7.74
C LEU A 18 -8.10 -1.13 -8.76
N GLU A 19 -7.74 -0.51 -9.89
CA GLU A 19 -8.67 -0.19 -10.97
C GLU A 19 -9.32 -1.43 -11.61
N LYS A 20 -8.75 -2.63 -11.42
CA LYS A 20 -9.40 -3.89 -11.83
C LYS A 20 -10.63 -4.23 -10.99
N GLY A 21 -10.92 -3.48 -9.92
CA GLY A 21 -12.16 -3.58 -9.13
C GLY A 21 -12.30 -4.88 -8.33
N LYS A 22 -11.19 -5.60 -8.11
CA LYS A 22 -11.22 -6.93 -7.48
C LYS A 22 -11.15 -6.90 -5.95
N ARG A 23 -10.99 -5.72 -5.34
CA ARG A 23 -10.75 -5.58 -3.90
C ARG A 23 -11.69 -4.57 -3.27
N PRO A 24 -12.18 -4.84 -2.06
CA PRO A 24 -12.86 -3.83 -1.27
C PRO A 24 -11.83 -2.78 -0.84
N GLY A 25 -12.04 -1.53 -1.24
CA GLY A 25 -11.22 -0.39 -0.81
C GLY A 25 -10.90 0.59 -1.93
N ARG A 26 -10.56 1.82 -1.55
CA ARG A 26 -10.18 2.90 -2.45
C ARG A 26 -8.93 3.60 -1.90
N MET A 27 -7.96 3.85 -2.78
CA MET A 27 -6.85 4.75 -2.45
C MET A 27 -7.37 6.18 -2.38
N ILE A 28 -7.23 6.82 -1.21
CA ILE A 28 -7.72 8.19 -0.97
C ILE A 28 -6.61 9.23 -1.09
N LEU A 29 -5.37 8.85 -0.79
CA LEU A 29 -4.24 9.76 -0.83
C LEU A 29 -2.92 9.03 -1.06
N GLN A 30 -2.00 9.73 -1.71
CA GLN A 30 -0.59 9.37 -1.85
C GLN A 30 0.25 10.56 -1.37
N VAL A 31 1.09 10.37 -0.36
CA VAL A 31 2.01 11.40 0.13
C VAL A 31 3.40 10.81 0.18
N HIS A 32 4.31 11.32 -0.65
CA HIS A 32 5.70 10.84 -0.74
C HIS A 32 5.79 9.33 -1.02
N ASP A 33 6.02 8.52 0.01
CA ASP A 33 6.14 7.07 0.03
C ASP A 33 5.00 6.35 0.76
N GLU A 34 4.01 7.12 1.25
CA GLU A 34 2.83 6.61 1.93
C GLU A 34 1.62 6.54 0.98
N LEU A 35 0.87 5.44 1.12
CA LEU A 35 -0.40 5.20 0.44
C LEU A 35 -1.50 5.03 1.48
N VAL A 36 -2.53 5.86 1.38
CA VAL A 36 -3.67 5.86 2.31
C VAL A 36 -4.89 5.27 1.62
N PHE A 37 -5.53 4.31 2.29
CA PHE A 37 -6.70 3.60 1.78
C PHE A 37 -7.89 3.77 2.72
N GLU A 38 -9.08 3.86 2.14
CA GLU A 38 -10.35 3.71 2.83
C GLU A 38 -10.96 2.36 2.46
N VAL A 39 -11.35 1.57 3.46
CA VAL A 39 -11.80 0.18 3.28
C VAL A 39 -12.75 -0.23 4.41
N PRO A 40 -13.74 -1.12 4.19
CA PRO A 40 -14.51 -1.67 5.29
C PRO A 40 -13.62 -2.35 6.33
N LYS A 41 -13.89 -2.14 7.62
CA LYS A 41 -13.05 -2.65 8.73
C LYS A 41 -12.75 -4.16 8.64
N LYS A 42 -13.72 -4.95 8.19
CA LYS A 42 -13.59 -6.41 8.03
C LYS A 42 -12.54 -6.82 6.99
N ASP A 43 -12.25 -5.93 6.04
CA ASP A 43 -11.36 -6.20 4.89
C ASP A 43 -9.99 -5.52 5.05
N ALA A 44 -9.79 -4.70 6.09
CA ALA A 44 -8.58 -3.89 6.29
C ALA A 44 -7.29 -4.73 6.33
N SER A 45 -7.28 -5.84 7.09
CA SER A 45 -6.10 -6.72 7.17
C SER A 45 -5.78 -7.39 5.83
N ALA A 46 -6.80 -7.83 5.09
CA ALA A 46 -6.62 -8.47 3.79
C ALA A 46 -6.13 -7.50 2.72
N LEU A 47 -6.63 -6.25 2.73
CA LEU A 47 -6.15 -5.20 1.83
C LEU A 47 -4.71 -4.81 2.18
N ALA A 48 -4.40 -4.62 3.48
CA ALA A 48 -3.07 -4.25 3.95
C ALA A 48 -2.01 -5.29 3.57
N ALA A 49 -2.26 -6.58 3.83
CA ALA A 49 -1.33 -7.66 3.50
C ALA A 49 -1.04 -7.72 2.00
N TRP A 50 -2.06 -7.49 1.17
CA TRP A 50 -1.85 -7.44 -0.27
C TRP A 50 -1.10 -6.20 -0.73
N ALA A 51 -1.44 -5.01 -0.21
CA ALA A 51 -0.77 -3.77 -0.57
C ALA A 51 0.72 -3.85 -0.22
N LYS A 52 1.04 -4.40 0.96
CA LYS A 52 2.40 -4.72 1.39
C LYS A 52 3.11 -5.62 0.36
N ASP A 53 2.51 -6.77 0.02
CA ASP A 53 3.10 -7.70 -0.95
C ASP A 53 3.35 -7.08 -2.34
N MET A 54 2.40 -6.26 -2.81
CA MET A 54 2.53 -5.53 -4.08
C MET A 54 3.69 -4.53 -4.05
N MET A 55 3.79 -3.76 -2.98
CA MET A 55 4.83 -2.74 -2.85
C MET A 55 6.22 -3.35 -2.68
N GLU A 56 6.36 -4.41 -1.87
CA GLU A 56 7.64 -5.08 -1.64
C GLU A 56 8.15 -5.84 -2.89
N ARG A 57 7.23 -6.30 -3.76
CA ARG A 57 7.57 -7.04 -4.99
C ARG A 57 7.67 -6.16 -6.25
N ALA A 58 7.47 -4.85 -6.13
CA ALA A 58 7.38 -3.96 -7.29
C ALA A 58 8.60 -4.02 -8.20
N LEU A 59 9.80 -4.25 -7.65
CA LEU A 59 11.04 -4.38 -8.42
C LEU A 59 11.99 -5.43 -7.82
N PRO A 60 12.73 -6.19 -8.66
CA PRO A 60 13.77 -7.09 -8.19
C PRO A 60 15.01 -6.29 -7.77
N LEU A 61 15.06 -5.94 -6.48
CA LEU A 61 16.18 -5.22 -5.89
C LEU A 61 17.14 -6.17 -5.18
N LYS A 62 18.43 -5.81 -5.15
CA LYS A 62 19.43 -6.54 -4.35
C LYS A 62 19.18 -6.43 -2.84
N VAL A 63 18.51 -5.35 -2.42
CA VAL A 63 18.09 -5.11 -1.04
C VAL A 63 16.56 -5.07 -1.04
N PRO A 64 15.87 -5.89 -0.25
CA PRO A 64 14.42 -5.91 -0.22
C PRO A 64 13.86 -4.58 0.29
N VAL A 65 12.76 -4.12 -0.31
CA VAL A 65 11.95 -3.03 0.24
C VAL A 65 11.13 -3.62 1.39
N VAL A 66 11.06 -2.91 2.50
CA VAL A 66 10.21 -3.25 3.64
C VAL A 66 9.08 -2.25 3.69
N VAL A 67 7.84 -2.73 3.80
CA VAL A 67 6.65 -1.89 3.86
C VAL A 67 5.97 -2.07 5.21
N ASP A 68 5.85 -0.97 5.93
CA ASP A 68 5.07 -0.90 7.16
C ASP A 68 3.61 -0.63 6.85
N VAL A 69 2.71 -1.33 7.54
CA VAL A 69 1.26 -1.19 7.39
C VAL A 69 0.64 -0.88 8.73
N LYS A 70 -0.31 0.06 8.70
CA LYS A 70 -1.10 0.46 9.87
C LYS A 70 -2.56 0.59 9.47
N ALA A 71 -3.47 0.40 10.43
CA ALA A 71 -4.89 0.65 10.23
C ALA A 71 -5.50 1.30 11.45
N GLY A 72 -6.46 2.20 11.21
CA GLY A 72 -7.12 2.99 12.25
C GLY A 72 -8.50 3.43 11.81
N ALA A 73 -9.32 3.88 12.77
CA ALA A 73 -10.61 4.50 12.46
C ALA A 73 -10.45 5.92 11.89
N ASN A 74 -9.31 6.56 12.17
CA ASN A 74 -8.88 7.83 11.64
C ASN A 74 -7.35 7.80 11.46
N TRP A 75 -6.80 8.84 10.86
CA TRP A 75 -5.37 8.89 10.53
C TRP A 75 -4.46 9.11 11.75
N ASP A 76 -4.98 9.74 12.81
CA ASP A 76 -4.23 10.02 14.04
C ASP A 76 -4.08 8.75 14.92
N GLU A 77 -5.12 7.91 14.93
CA GLU A 77 -5.21 6.69 15.74
C GLU A 77 -5.01 5.42 14.88
N MET A 78 -3.83 5.25 14.31
CA MET A 78 -3.45 4.09 13.52
C MET A 78 -2.58 3.10 14.31
N GLU A 79 -2.98 1.83 14.32
CA GLU A 79 -2.23 0.74 14.95
C GLU A 79 -1.48 -0.11 13.91
N PRO A 80 -0.26 -0.59 14.19
CA PRO A 80 0.48 -1.48 13.31
C PRO A 80 -0.28 -2.76 12.98
N LEU A 81 -0.25 -3.14 11.71
CA LEU A 81 -0.71 -4.44 11.22
C LEU A 81 0.49 -5.33 10.89
N PRO A 82 0.38 -6.66 11.11
CA PRO A 82 1.42 -7.62 10.72
C PRO A 82 1.62 -7.69 9.19
#